data_AF-A0A2E6HZ67-F1
#
_entry.id   AF-A0A2E6HZ67-F1
#
_cell.length_a   1.000
_cell.length_b   1.000
_cell.length_c   1.000
_cell.angle_alpha   90.00
_cell.angle_beta   90.00
_cell.angle_gamma   90.00
#
_symmetry.space_group_name_H-M   'P 1'
#
loop_
_entity.id
_entity.type
_entity.pdbx_description
1 polymer ?
#
loop_
_entity_poly.entity_id
_entity_poly.type
_entity_poly.pdbx_seq_one_letter_code
_entity_poly.pdbx_strand_id
1 'polypeptide(L)'
;MSAHVANTVDPVNIPDVYEAEGFDFSGTRAYDESAGYRFQSMLVVPMRNHEDDIIGVLQLINATDEGGGGVIAFFGEFEDLVSALASQAAVALTNAQLIVDLQNLFDAFIKETATAINEKSPYTAGHVRRLADLTMVIARAIDSDEGEWSEVCFSEDELNELRIAAWMRDVDKITTREYVVDKSTKLETIHDRI
;
A
#
# COMPACT_ATOMS: atom_id res chain seq x y z
N MET A 1 25.45 -4.62 -7.88
CA MET A 1 24.95 -4.09 -9.17
C MET A 1 23.69 -3.28 -9.00
N SER A 2 22.63 -3.84 -8.42
CA SER A 2 21.38 -3.13 -8.11
C SER A 2 21.63 -1.83 -7.34
N ALA A 3 22.47 -1.86 -6.30
CA ALA A 3 22.89 -0.66 -5.57
C ALA A 3 23.78 0.30 -6.37
N HIS A 4 24.53 -0.19 -7.36
CA HIS A 4 25.33 0.68 -8.23
C HIS A 4 24.42 1.45 -9.18
N VAL A 5 23.55 0.75 -9.90
CA VAL A 5 22.55 1.32 -10.83
C VAL A 5 21.62 2.29 -10.11
N ALA A 6 21.19 1.97 -8.89
CA ALA A 6 20.38 2.88 -8.08
C ALA A 6 21.10 4.21 -7.76
N ASN A 7 22.43 4.20 -7.67
CA ASN A 7 23.24 5.37 -7.32
C ASN A 7 23.79 6.13 -8.53
N THR A 8 24.13 5.44 -9.62
CA THR A 8 24.71 6.05 -10.83
C THR A 8 23.66 6.41 -11.87
N VAL A 9 22.48 5.79 -11.82
CA VAL A 9 21.41 5.92 -12.83
C VAL A 9 21.80 5.36 -14.21
N ASP A 10 22.98 4.75 -14.31
CA ASP A 10 23.46 4.13 -15.54
C ASP A 10 22.99 2.67 -15.60
N PRO A 11 22.38 2.21 -16.71
CA PRO A 11 22.05 0.81 -16.89
C PRO A 11 23.33 -0.04 -16.94
N VAL A 12 23.25 -1.26 -16.41
CA VAL A 12 24.35 -2.22 -16.41
C VAL A 12 23.91 -3.48 -17.14
N ASN A 13 24.59 -3.78 -18.24
CA ASN A 13 24.41 -5.00 -19.02
C ASN A 13 25.65 -5.89 -18.88
N ILE A 14 25.44 -7.11 -18.38
CA ILE A 14 26.47 -8.12 -18.16
C ILE A 14 26.16 -9.32 -19.04
N PRO A 15 27.01 -9.57 -20.05
CA PRO A 15 26.91 -10.75 -20.91
C PRO A 15 27.10 -12.06 -20.13
N ASP A 16 28.08 -12.11 -19.23
CA ASP A 16 28.35 -13.27 -18.38
C ASP A 16 28.85 -12.84 -16.97
N VAL A 17 28.08 -13.17 -15.95
CA VAL A 17 28.33 -12.93 -14.52
C VAL A 17 29.62 -13.62 -14.01
N TYR A 18 30.08 -14.67 -14.69
CA TYR A 18 31.30 -15.38 -14.32
C TYR A 18 32.57 -14.70 -14.86
N GLU A 19 32.46 -13.97 -15.97
CA GLU A 19 33.57 -13.28 -16.65
C GLU A 19 33.59 -11.76 -16.38
N ALA A 20 32.51 -11.18 -15.85
CA ALA A 20 32.41 -9.76 -15.59
C ALA A 20 33.39 -9.28 -14.51
N GLU A 21 34.17 -8.24 -14.84
CA GLU A 21 35.03 -7.51 -13.90
C GLU A 21 34.30 -6.27 -13.35
N GLY A 22 34.60 -5.89 -12.10
CA GLY A 22 34.10 -4.64 -11.50
C GLY A 22 32.89 -4.77 -10.56
N PHE A 23 32.27 -5.95 -10.45
CA PHE A 23 31.22 -6.23 -9.46
C PHE A 23 31.49 -7.52 -8.69
N ASP A 24 31.07 -7.58 -7.42
CA ASP A 24 31.16 -8.79 -6.60
C ASP A 24 29.94 -9.69 -6.84
N PHE A 25 30.18 -10.88 -7.40
CA PHE A 25 29.17 -11.90 -7.68
C PHE A 25 29.27 -13.12 -6.76
N SER A 26 30.07 -13.05 -5.68
CA SER A 26 30.25 -14.16 -4.74
C SER A 26 28.92 -14.65 -4.14
N GLY A 27 28.03 -13.74 -3.78
CA GLY A 27 26.68 -14.06 -3.28
C GLY A 27 25.78 -14.69 -4.34
N THR A 28 25.85 -14.22 -5.58
CA THR A 28 25.11 -14.79 -6.73
C THR A 28 25.56 -16.22 -7.01
N ARG A 29 26.87 -16.49 -6.96
CA ARG A 29 27.45 -17.82 -7.14
C ARG A 29 27.10 -18.79 -5.99
N ALA A 30 27.12 -18.30 -4.76
CA ALA A 30 26.69 -19.09 -3.60
C ALA A 30 25.20 -19.47 -3.67
N TYR A 31 24.35 -18.57 -4.19
CA TYR A 31 22.94 -18.88 -4.41
C TYR A 31 22.76 -19.91 -5.53
N ASP A 32 23.47 -19.77 -6.65
CA ASP A 32 23.46 -20.73 -7.78
C ASP A 32 23.72 -22.17 -7.31
N GLU A 33 24.75 -22.35 -6.49
CA GLU A 33 25.13 -23.65 -5.93
C GLU A 33 24.04 -24.26 -5.04
N SER A 34 23.28 -23.42 -4.33
CA SER A 34 22.23 -23.86 -3.40
C SER A 34 20.87 -24.08 -4.05
N ALA A 35 20.54 -23.31 -5.10
CA ALA A 35 19.22 -23.25 -5.72
C ALA A 35 19.11 -24.06 -7.03
N GLY A 36 20.24 -24.51 -7.58
CA GLY A 36 20.27 -25.25 -8.86
C GLY A 36 19.90 -24.39 -10.07
N TYR A 37 19.92 -23.07 -9.91
CA TYR A 37 19.77 -22.08 -10.98
C TYR A 37 21.16 -21.55 -11.33
N ARG A 38 21.40 -21.12 -12.57
CA ARG A 38 22.68 -20.52 -12.97
C ARG A 38 22.45 -19.13 -13.53
N PHE A 39 22.92 -18.10 -12.85
CA PHE A 39 22.92 -16.73 -13.36
C PHE A 39 24.05 -16.56 -14.39
N GLN A 40 23.72 -16.32 -15.66
CA GLN A 40 24.69 -16.10 -16.72
C GLN A 40 24.62 -14.66 -17.23
N SER A 41 23.56 -14.26 -17.93
CA SER A 41 23.41 -12.87 -18.39
C SER A 41 22.51 -12.05 -17.47
N MET A 42 22.76 -10.74 -17.39
CA MET A 42 21.97 -9.84 -16.56
C MET A 42 21.87 -8.44 -17.16
N LEU A 43 20.67 -7.87 -17.14
CA LEU A 43 20.43 -6.46 -17.47
C LEU A 43 19.76 -5.79 -16.28
N VAL A 44 20.40 -4.76 -15.74
CA VAL A 44 19.88 -4.00 -14.60
C VAL A 44 19.68 -2.56 -15.04
N VAL A 45 18.45 -2.07 -14.98
CA VAL A 45 18.11 -0.70 -15.34
C VAL A 45 17.45 0.03 -14.15
N PRO A 46 17.65 1.35 -14.01
CA PRO A 46 16.98 2.10 -12.97
C PRO A 46 15.48 2.25 -13.25
N MET A 47 14.67 2.28 -12.18
CA MET A 47 13.25 2.63 -12.25
C MET A 47 13.08 4.09 -11.85
N ARG A 48 13.02 4.97 -12.86
CA ARG A 48 12.91 6.41 -12.67
C ARG A 48 11.47 6.87 -12.83
N ASN A 49 10.94 7.60 -11.84
CA ASN A 49 9.59 8.16 -11.91
C ASN A 49 9.56 9.47 -12.72
N HIS A 50 8.41 10.15 -12.74
CA HIS A 50 8.20 11.38 -13.48
C HIS A 50 8.85 12.63 -12.85
N GLU A 51 9.32 12.53 -11.61
CA GLU A 51 10.06 13.56 -10.87
C GLU A 51 11.58 13.35 -10.97
N ASP A 52 12.02 12.42 -11.83
CA ASP A 52 13.40 11.96 -11.98
C ASP A 52 13.98 11.23 -10.75
N ASP A 53 13.13 10.84 -9.78
CA ASP A 53 13.53 10.04 -8.63
C ASP A 53 13.68 8.56 -8.99
N ILE A 54 14.74 7.94 -8.46
CA ILE A 54 14.97 6.50 -8.57
C ILE A 54 14.26 5.80 -7.43
N ILE A 55 13.11 5.19 -7.75
CA ILE A 55 12.28 4.50 -6.75
C ILE A 55 12.63 3.00 -6.63
N GLY A 56 13.51 2.51 -7.51
CA GLY A 56 13.93 1.11 -7.53
C GLY A 56 14.79 0.78 -8.74
N VAL A 57 14.97 -0.52 -8.97
CA VAL A 57 15.70 -1.05 -10.13
C VAL A 57 14.94 -2.23 -10.71
N LEU A 58 14.95 -2.35 -12.04
CA LEU A 58 14.42 -3.52 -12.75
C LEU A 58 15.60 -4.37 -13.19
N GLN A 59 15.58 -5.64 -12.81
CA GLN A 59 16.64 -6.59 -13.10
C GLN A 59 16.08 -7.75 -13.92
N LEU A 60 16.61 -7.92 -15.12
CA LEU A 60 16.36 -9.07 -15.99
C LEU A 60 17.57 -9.99 -15.97
N ILE A 61 17.30 -11.28 -16.05
CA ILE A 61 18.29 -12.33 -15.85
C ILE A 61 18.10 -13.39 -16.94
N ASN A 62 19.20 -13.89 -17.48
CA ASN A 62 19.26 -14.99 -18.43
C ASN A 62 18.38 -14.77 -19.66
N ALA A 63 18.77 -13.82 -20.52
CA ALA A 63 18.13 -13.66 -21.82
C ALA A 63 18.19 -14.99 -22.60
N THR A 64 17.06 -15.43 -23.13
CA THR A 64 16.95 -16.68 -23.87
C THR A 64 17.05 -16.43 -25.37
N ASP A 65 17.79 -17.27 -26.08
CA ASP A 65 17.81 -17.29 -27.54
C ASP A 65 16.41 -17.63 -28.12
N GLU A 66 16.10 -17.14 -29.32
CA GLU A 66 14.82 -17.39 -30.02
C GLU A 66 14.58 -18.89 -30.26
N GLY A 67 15.65 -19.68 -30.36
CA GLY A 67 15.61 -21.14 -30.47
C GLY A 67 15.37 -21.89 -29.15
N GLY A 68 15.26 -21.19 -28.02
CA GLY A 68 14.92 -21.74 -26.70
C GLY A 68 15.99 -22.64 -26.04
N GLY A 69 17.19 -22.73 -26.62
CA GLY A 69 18.22 -23.68 -26.18
C GLY A 69 19.34 -23.13 -25.32
N GLY A 70 19.55 -21.80 -25.30
CA GLY A 70 20.73 -21.20 -24.66
C GLY A 70 20.45 -19.83 -24.05
N VAL A 71 21.23 -19.51 -23.02
CA VAL A 71 21.28 -18.16 -22.44
C VAL A 71 22.27 -17.34 -23.27
N ILE A 72 21.83 -16.15 -23.67
CA ILE A 72 22.60 -15.18 -24.45
C ILE A 72 22.72 -13.87 -23.68
N ALA A 73 23.60 -12.98 -24.13
CA ALA A 73 23.66 -11.62 -23.61
C ALA A 73 22.42 -10.82 -24.03
N PHE A 74 22.04 -9.83 -23.22
CA PHE A 74 21.03 -8.86 -23.66
C PHE A 74 21.62 -7.98 -24.76
N PHE A 75 20.93 -7.87 -25.90
CA PHE A 75 21.35 -6.96 -26.97
C PHE A 75 21.17 -5.50 -26.52
N GLY A 76 22.06 -4.62 -26.97
CA GLY A 76 22.01 -3.19 -26.59
C GLY A 76 20.69 -2.50 -26.95
N GLU A 77 20.02 -2.93 -28.02
CA GLU A 77 18.69 -2.43 -28.39
C GLU A 77 17.59 -2.72 -27.35
N PHE A 78 17.76 -3.76 -26.53
CA PHE A 78 16.85 -4.04 -25.43
C PHE A 78 17.10 -3.14 -24.22
N GLU A 79 18.27 -2.52 -24.09
CA GLU A 79 18.57 -1.62 -22.96
C GLU A 79 17.63 -0.42 -22.96
N ASP A 80 17.45 0.23 -24.12
CA ASP A 80 16.54 1.38 -24.26
C ASP A 80 15.09 0.97 -24.03
N LEU A 81 14.68 -0.17 -24.61
CA LEU A 81 13.31 -0.67 -24.46
C LEU A 81 12.98 -1.03 -23.00
N VAL A 82 13.89 -1.74 -22.33
CA VAL A 82 13.74 -2.15 -20.92
C VAL A 82 13.82 -0.93 -20.01
N SER A 83 14.65 0.06 -20.31
CA SER A 83 14.69 1.34 -19.57
C SER A 83 13.38 2.12 -19.70
N ALA A 84 12.80 2.17 -20.90
CA ALA A 84 11.48 2.78 -21.11
C ALA A 84 10.38 2.04 -20.32
N LEU A 85 10.39 0.70 -20.35
CA LEU A 85 9.46 -0.12 -19.58
C LEU A 85 9.63 0.08 -18.07
N ALA A 86 10.87 0.10 -17.59
CA ALA A 86 11.19 0.34 -16.18
C ALA A 86 10.68 1.71 -15.70
N SER A 87 10.80 2.74 -16.53
CA SER A 87 10.28 4.08 -16.24
C SER A 87 8.74 4.09 -16.18
N GLN A 88 8.07 3.39 -17.10
CA GLN A 88 6.60 3.25 -17.04
C GLN A 88 6.14 2.50 -15.80
N ALA A 89 6.83 1.41 -15.44
CA ALA A 89 6.57 0.67 -14.21
C ALA A 89 6.81 1.55 -12.97
N ALA A 90 7.83 2.40 -12.99
CA ALA A 90 8.10 3.34 -11.90
C ALA A 90 6.96 4.35 -11.70
N VAL A 91 6.44 4.92 -12.79
CA VAL A 91 5.28 5.83 -12.75
C VAL A 91 4.05 5.10 -12.22
N ALA A 92 3.77 3.90 -12.71
CA ALA A 92 2.63 3.10 -12.25
C ALA A 92 2.70 2.78 -10.75
N LEU A 93 3.89 2.37 -10.25
CA LEU A 93 4.12 2.12 -8.83
C LEU A 93 3.96 3.38 -7.99
N THR A 94 4.51 4.51 -8.45
CA THR A 94 4.36 5.80 -7.78
C THR A 94 2.88 6.18 -7.65
N ASN A 95 2.11 6.01 -8.73
CA ASN A 95 0.67 6.30 -8.71
C ASN A 95 -0.10 5.37 -7.78
N ALA A 96 0.21 4.07 -7.78
CA ALA A 96 -0.40 3.12 -6.86
C ALA A 96 -0.11 3.49 -5.40
N GLN A 97 1.13 3.89 -5.10
CA GLN A 97 1.52 4.35 -3.77
C GLN A 97 0.78 5.64 -3.38
N LEU A 98 0.67 6.61 -4.28
CA LEU A 98 -0.07 7.85 -4.04
C LEU A 98 -1.54 7.61 -3.70
N ILE A 99 -2.19 6.63 -4.34
CA ILE A 99 -3.57 6.24 -4.03
C ILE A 99 -3.67 5.68 -2.61
N VAL A 100 -2.75 4.78 -2.23
CA VAL A 100 -2.70 4.21 -0.88
C VAL A 100 -2.44 5.29 0.17
N ASP A 101 -1.52 6.21 -0.10
CA ASP A 101 -1.19 7.32 0.81
C ASP A 101 -2.39 8.27 0.99
N LEU A 102 -3.14 8.55 -0.07
CA LEU A 102 -4.36 9.34 -0.01
C LEU A 102 -5.44 8.63 0.84
N GLN A 103 -5.62 7.32 0.68
CA GLN A 103 -6.54 6.53 1.50
C GLN A 103 -6.14 6.55 2.98
N ASN A 104 -4.85 6.37 3.28
CA ASN A 104 -4.33 6.43 4.65
C ASN A 104 -4.52 7.82 5.28
N LEU A 105 -4.28 8.88 4.51
CA LEU A 105 -4.48 10.26 4.96
C LEU A 105 -5.96 10.54 5.25
N PHE A 106 -6.86 10.10 4.37
CA PHE A 106 -8.30 10.24 4.57
C PHE A 106 -8.78 9.48 5.81
N ASP A 107 -8.27 8.28 6.03
CA ASP A 107 -8.57 7.47 7.21
C ASP A 107 -8.08 8.09 8.51
N ALA A 108 -6.86 8.63 8.51
CA ALA A 108 -6.34 9.39 9.64
C ALA A 108 -7.21 10.60 9.91
N PHE A 109 -7.57 11.37 8.88
CA PHE A 109 -8.43 12.53 9.00
C PHE A 109 -9.80 12.20 9.63
N ILE A 110 -10.45 11.11 9.20
CA ILE A 110 -11.73 10.67 9.80
C ILE A 110 -11.55 10.32 11.28
N LYS A 111 -10.54 9.52 11.61
CA LYS A 111 -10.29 9.07 13.00
C LYS A 111 -9.97 10.23 13.92
N GLU A 112 -9.14 11.17 13.48
CA GLU A 112 -8.79 12.36 14.25
C GLU A 112 -10.00 13.29 14.43
N THR A 113 -10.78 13.52 13.38
CA THR A 113 -12.01 14.34 13.46
C THR A 113 -13.01 13.74 14.42
N ALA A 114 -13.28 12.43 14.31
CA ALA A 114 -14.19 11.72 15.20
C ALA A 114 -13.68 11.73 16.66
N THR A 115 -12.38 11.57 16.87
CA THR A 115 -11.77 11.65 18.20
C THR A 115 -11.93 13.04 18.81
N ALA A 116 -11.63 14.10 18.05
CA ALA A 116 -11.76 15.48 18.51
C ALA A 116 -13.22 15.88 18.83
N ILE A 117 -14.19 15.44 18.02
CA ILE A 117 -15.63 15.67 18.31
C ILE A 117 -16.01 14.99 19.62
N ASN A 118 -15.48 13.80 19.85
CA ASN A 118 -15.78 12.99 21.01
C ASN A 118 -15.12 13.50 22.30
N GLU A 119 -13.98 14.19 22.22
CA GLU A 119 -13.34 14.86 23.36
C GLU A 119 -14.19 15.98 23.98
N LYS A 120 -15.18 16.54 23.24
CA LYS A 120 -16.16 17.47 23.81
C LYS A 120 -16.98 16.88 24.96
N SER A 121 -17.02 15.55 25.11
CA SER A 121 -17.63 14.90 26.27
C SER A 121 -16.60 14.00 26.95
N PRO A 122 -16.17 14.31 28.19
CA PRO A 122 -15.08 13.59 28.87
C PRO A 122 -15.32 12.08 29.05
N TYR A 123 -16.58 11.64 29.00
CA TYR A 123 -16.99 10.28 29.33
C TYR A 123 -17.01 9.31 28.15
N THR A 124 -16.81 9.80 26.92
CA THR A 124 -16.90 8.97 25.71
C THR A 124 -15.53 8.61 25.13
N ALA A 125 -14.41 8.94 25.78
CA ALA A 125 -13.06 8.64 25.29
C ALA A 125 -12.89 7.17 24.82
N GLY A 126 -12.48 7.01 23.55
CA GLY A 126 -12.31 5.70 22.90
C GLY A 126 -13.62 4.92 22.64
N HIS A 127 -14.80 5.45 22.97
CA HIS A 127 -16.08 4.81 22.68
C HIS A 127 -16.30 4.63 21.18
N VAL A 128 -16.09 5.69 20.40
CA VAL A 128 -16.28 5.67 18.93
C VAL A 128 -15.38 4.61 18.29
N ARG A 129 -14.12 4.51 18.75
CA ARG A 129 -13.19 3.46 18.30
C ARG A 129 -13.73 2.05 18.59
N ARG A 130 -14.12 1.78 19.84
CA ARG A 130 -14.65 0.47 20.23
C ARG A 130 -15.93 0.12 19.48
N LEU A 131 -16.79 1.12 19.24
CA LEU A 131 -18.02 0.94 18.49
C LEU A 131 -17.70 0.58 17.04
N ALA A 132 -16.84 1.32 16.37
CA ALA A 132 -16.42 1.03 15.00
C ALA A 132 -15.78 -0.36 14.88
N ASP A 133 -14.90 -0.72 15.81
CA ASP A 133 -14.28 -2.05 15.85
C ASP A 133 -15.34 -3.16 16.02
N LEU A 134 -16.28 -2.98 16.95
CA LEU A 134 -17.37 -3.94 17.17
C LEU A 134 -18.30 -4.06 15.95
N THR A 135 -18.62 -2.94 15.30
CA THR A 135 -19.39 -2.93 14.05
C THR A 135 -18.72 -3.78 12.98
N MET A 136 -17.40 -3.66 12.82
CA MET A 136 -16.66 -4.45 11.83
C MET A 136 -16.57 -5.94 12.20
N VAL A 137 -16.45 -6.26 13.50
CA VAL A 137 -16.51 -7.66 13.97
C VAL A 137 -17.86 -8.28 13.65
N ILE A 138 -18.96 -7.55 13.90
CA ILE A 138 -20.32 -8.03 13.60
C ILE A 138 -20.50 -8.19 12.08
N ALA A 139 -20.09 -7.19 11.28
CA ALA A 139 -20.21 -7.24 9.83
C ALA A 139 -19.49 -8.45 9.23
N ARG A 140 -18.25 -8.72 9.67
CA ARG A 140 -17.48 -9.89 9.22
C ARG A 140 -18.07 -11.22 9.69
N ALA A 141 -18.66 -11.25 10.89
CA ALA A 141 -19.33 -12.45 11.38
C ALA A 141 -20.60 -12.77 10.57
N ILE A 142 -21.32 -11.74 10.12
CA ILE A 142 -22.46 -11.86 9.20
C ILE A 142 -21.96 -12.33 7.82
N ASP A 143 -20.92 -11.71 7.29
CA ASP A 143 -20.33 -12.04 5.97
C ASP A 143 -19.83 -13.49 5.84
N SER A 144 -19.43 -14.09 6.96
CA SER A 144 -18.92 -15.46 7.04
C SER A 144 -19.95 -16.45 7.62
N ASP A 145 -21.20 -16.03 7.81
CA ASP A 145 -22.25 -16.90 8.33
C ASP A 145 -22.73 -17.89 7.27
N GLU A 146 -22.75 -19.17 7.62
CA GLU A 146 -23.35 -20.23 6.78
C GLU A 146 -24.82 -20.51 7.17
N GLY A 147 -25.37 -19.75 8.13
CA GLY A 147 -26.68 -19.92 8.74
C GLY A 147 -27.76 -18.97 8.23
N GLU A 148 -28.34 -18.20 9.16
CA GLU A 148 -29.50 -17.32 8.88
C GLU A 148 -29.13 -16.16 7.94
N TRP A 149 -27.86 -15.76 7.92
CA TRP A 149 -27.36 -14.63 7.15
C TRP A 149 -26.51 -15.04 5.93
N SER A 150 -26.60 -16.29 5.47
CA SER A 150 -25.78 -16.81 4.37
C SER A 150 -25.97 -16.09 3.02
N GLU A 151 -27.02 -15.29 2.89
CA GLU A 151 -27.27 -14.46 1.70
C GLU A 151 -26.68 -13.05 1.80
N VAL A 152 -26.15 -12.66 2.97
CA VAL A 152 -25.57 -11.33 3.20
C VAL A 152 -24.06 -11.43 3.05
N CYS A 153 -23.56 -10.88 1.94
CA CYS A 153 -22.13 -10.69 1.71
C CYS A 153 -21.85 -9.21 1.51
N PHE A 154 -20.74 -8.73 2.06
CA PHE A 154 -20.27 -7.36 1.89
C PHE A 154 -19.06 -7.35 0.95
N SER A 155 -19.07 -6.42 0.01
CA SER A 155 -17.86 -6.04 -0.71
C SER A 155 -16.89 -5.28 0.21
N GLU A 156 -15.61 -5.22 -0.17
CA GLU A 156 -14.61 -4.41 0.53
C GLU A 156 -15.02 -2.94 0.61
N ASP A 157 -15.67 -2.42 -0.44
CA ASP A 157 -16.18 -1.06 -0.47
C ASP A 157 -17.31 -0.85 0.56
N GLU A 158 -18.27 -1.79 0.66
CA GLU A 158 -19.36 -1.71 1.64
C GLU A 158 -18.85 -1.84 3.09
N LEU A 159 -17.87 -2.71 3.33
CA LEU A 159 -17.21 -2.80 4.65
C LEU A 159 -16.48 -1.50 4.99
N ASN A 160 -15.84 -0.87 4.00
CA ASN A 160 -15.18 0.41 4.17
C ASN A 160 -16.18 1.55 4.46
N GLU A 161 -17.29 1.61 3.73
CA GLU A 161 -18.39 2.56 3.97
C GLU A 161 -18.98 2.39 5.37
N LEU A 162 -19.26 1.15 5.79
CA LEU A 162 -19.77 0.85 7.12
C LEU A 162 -18.80 1.29 8.22
N ARG A 163 -17.50 1.05 8.02
CA ARG A 163 -16.45 1.51 8.95
C ARG A 163 -16.45 3.03 9.07
N ILE A 164 -16.48 3.75 7.94
CA ILE A 164 -16.50 5.23 7.92
C ILE A 164 -17.76 5.75 8.62
N ALA A 165 -18.92 5.17 8.34
CA ALA A 165 -20.18 5.52 8.98
C ALA A 165 -20.15 5.31 10.49
N ALA A 166 -19.55 4.20 10.96
CA ALA A 166 -19.42 3.93 12.40
C ALA A 166 -18.54 4.97 13.12
N TRP A 167 -17.46 5.42 12.48
CA TRP A 167 -16.60 6.50 13.01
C TRP A 167 -17.30 7.86 13.01
N MET A 168 -18.08 8.16 11.97
CA MET A 168 -18.66 9.49 11.76
C MET A 168 -20.09 9.66 12.31
N ARG A 169 -20.70 8.62 12.88
CA ARG A 169 -22.10 8.63 13.33
C ARG A 169 -22.46 9.81 14.24
N ASP A 170 -21.53 10.19 15.13
CA ASP A 170 -21.73 11.25 16.13
C ASP A 170 -21.17 12.62 15.67
N VAL A 171 -20.89 12.80 14.37
CA VAL A 171 -20.29 14.02 13.83
C VAL A 171 -21.13 15.28 14.11
N ASP A 172 -22.46 15.12 14.20
CA ASP A 172 -23.43 16.18 14.45
C ASP A 172 -23.30 16.82 15.85
N LYS A 173 -22.71 16.10 16.82
CA LYS A 173 -22.36 16.65 18.14
C LYS A 173 -21.45 17.87 18.05
N ILE A 174 -20.77 18.09 16.92
CA ILE A 174 -19.98 19.30 16.69
C ILE A 174 -20.80 20.59 16.84
N THR A 175 -22.07 20.55 16.42
CA THR A 175 -22.98 21.71 16.43
C THR A 175 -23.75 21.85 17.74
N THR A 176 -23.83 20.79 18.53
CA THR A 176 -24.58 20.79 19.79
C THR A 176 -23.80 21.58 20.85
N ARG A 177 -24.50 22.45 21.58
CA ARG A 177 -23.88 23.28 22.63
C ARG A 177 -23.44 22.40 23.80
N GLU A 178 -22.26 22.68 24.35
CA GLU A 178 -21.62 21.87 25.40
C GLU A 178 -22.51 21.67 26.63
N TYR A 179 -23.21 22.72 27.09
CA TYR A 179 -24.13 22.62 28.23
C TYR A 179 -25.34 21.70 27.99
N VAL A 180 -25.66 21.39 26.72
CA VAL A 180 -26.70 20.40 26.36
C VAL A 180 -26.12 18.99 26.37
N VAL A 181 -24.90 18.82 25.85
CA VAL A 181 -24.20 17.53 25.78
C VAL A 181 -23.81 17.02 27.17
N ASP A 182 -23.30 17.91 28.03
CA ASP A 182 -22.78 17.56 29.35
C ASP A 182 -23.81 17.70 30.48
N LYS A 183 -25.09 17.89 30.15
CA LYS A 183 -26.15 17.97 31.16
C LYS A 183 -26.23 16.65 31.93
N SER A 184 -26.06 16.72 33.25
CA SER A 184 -26.07 15.54 34.14
C SER A 184 -27.46 14.91 34.37
N THR A 185 -28.51 15.48 33.78
CA THR A 185 -29.89 15.02 33.90
C THR A 185 -30.55 15.01 32.51
N LYS A 186 -31.66 14.27 32.38
CA LYS A 186 -32.42 14.24 31.12
C LYS A 186 -32.81 15.66 30.68
N LEU A 187 -32.85 15.88 29.38
CA LEU A 187 -33.40 17.11 28.81
C LEU A 187 -34.92 17.09 28.99
N GLU A 188 -35.46 18.18 29.53
CA GLU A 188 -36.87 18.34 29.85
C GLU A 188 -37.36 19.72 29.40
N THR A 189 -38.49 19.73 28.67
CA THR A 189 -39.10 20.96 28.13
C THR A 189 -39.55 21.94 29.22
N ILE A 190 -39.87 21.44 30.42
CA ILE A 190 -40.38 22.26 31.53
C ILE A 190 -39.30 23.17 32.11
N HIS A 191 -38.09 22.65 32.30
CA HIS A 191 -36.99 23.35 32.98
C HIS A 191 -35.97 23.94 32.00
N ASP A 192 -35.64 23.23 30.93
CA ASP A 192 -34.53 23.62 30.04
C ASP A 192 -34.96 24.58 28.93
N ARG A 193 -36.27 24.70 28.68
CA ARG A 193 -36.88 25.61 27.68
C ARG A 193 -36.22 25.52 26.29
N ILE A 194 -35.93 24.28 25.89
CA ILE A 194 -35.42 23.91 24.55
C ILE A 194 -36.58 23.47 23.68
#